data_AF-A0A813J478-F1
#
_entry.id   AF-A0A813J478-F1
#
_cell.length_a   1.000
_cell.length_b   1.000
_cell.length_c   1.000
_cell.angle_alpha   90.00
_cell.angle_beta   90.00
_cell.angle_gamma   90.00
#
_symmetry.space_group_name_H-M   'P 1'
#
loop_
_entity.id
_entity.type
_entity.pdbx_description
1 polymer ?
#
loop_
_entity_poly.entity_id
_entity_poly.type
_entity_poly.pdbx_seq_one_letter_code
_entity_poly.pdbx_strand_id
1 'polypeptide(L)'
;TASLLSAAEAAAANRAARLKALDALAAGGLRPGQELELISALDLGTVPWSEVPVSLKQALELPVGDHGIDSLALNLTVAVQAKDYTNGHSVPLERLTTFYFLAKSMSELYSPQLIVATNASTKLPQLWKQRAGAEHRRYSAEEIEAWRLRARDWAAQHPGTEVASAPNSTSPRWPHQEACLRACRKFLASGSQQRDCFVQI
;
A
#
# COMPACT_ATOMS: atom_id res chain seq x y z
N THR A 1 -4.69 -21.76 12.04
CA THR A 1 -3.68 -21.21 11.13
C THR A 1 -2.65 -20.48 11.98
N ALA A 2 -1.36 -20.77 11.82
CA ALA A 2 -0.31 -20.01 12.51
C ALA A 2 -0.28 -18.59 11.94
N SER A 3 -0.26 -17.58 12.81
CA SER A 3 -0.12 -16.19 12.41
C SER A 3 1.34 -15.92 12.05
N LEU A 4 1.61 -15.35 10.86
CA LEU A 4 2.96 -15.01 10.40
C LEU A 4 3.57 -13.82 11.14
N LEU A 5 2.73 -13.07 11.86
CA LEU A 5 3.13 -12.00 12.78
C LEU A 5 2.53 -12.28 14.16
N SER A 6 3.18 -11.83 15.22
CA SER A 6 2.52 -11.79 16.53
C SER A 6 1.41 -10.73 16.53
N ALA A 7 0.40 -10.92 17.40
CA ALA A 7 -0.69 -9.95 17.53
C ALA A 7 -0.18 -8.54 17.90
N ALA A 8 0.88 -8.46 18.72
CA ALA A 8 1.50 -7.20 19.11
C ALA A 8 2.18 -6.50 17.93
N GLU A 9 2.94 -7.24 17.11
CA GLU A 9 3.57 -6.68 15.91
C GLU A 9 2.54 -6.20 14.89
N ALA A 10 1.49 -7.00 14.65
CA ALA A 10 0.41 -6.62 13.76
C ALA A 10 -0.33 -5.38 14.25
N ALA A 11 -0.60 -5.26 15.56
CA ALA A 11 -1.24 -4.08 16.14
C ALA A 11 -0.36 -2.83 16.03
N ALA A 12 0.94 -2.96 16.29
CA ALA A 12 1.89 -1.86 16.18
C ALA A 12 2.02 -1.36 14.73
N ALA A 13 2.16 -2.27 13.77
CA ALA A 13 2.24 -1.94 12.34
C ALA A 13 0.95 -1.29 11.82
N ASN A 14 -0.22 -1.86 12.16
CA ASN A 14 -1.51 -1.25 11.82
C ASN A 14 -1.64 0.16 12.39
N ARG A 15 -1.28 0.36 13.66
CA ARG A 15 -1.36 1.68 14.30
C ARG A 15 -0.44 2.68 13.59
N ALA A 16 0.82 2.32 13.34
CA ALA A 16 1.78 3.20 12.67
C ALA A 16 1.32 3.59 11.26
N ALA A 17 0.89 2.61 10.46
CA ALA A 17 0.40 2.85 9.11
C ALA A 17 -0.86 3.73 9.09
N ARG A 18 -1.78 3.49 10.03
CA ARG A 18 -3.02 4.28 10.17
C ARG A 18 -2.73 5.74 10.50
N LEU A 19 -1.80 5.99 11.42
CA LEU A 19 -1.38 7.36 11.77
C LEU A 19 -0.78 8.07 10.56
N LYS A 20 0.20 7.43 9.89
CA LYS A 20 0.85 7.98 8.69
C LYS A 20 -0.14 8.28 7.57
N ALA A 21 -1.15 7.44 7.38
CA ALA A 21 -2.20 7.65 6.38
C ALA A 21 -3.08 8.86 6.73
N LEU A 22 -3.47 9.01 8.00
CA LEU A 22 -4.24 10.17 8.47
C LEU A 22 -3.43 11.47 8.33
N ASP A 23 -2.16 11.45 8.71
CA ASP A 23 -1.24 12.59 8.55
C ASP A 23 -1.14 13.02 7.08
N ALA A 24 -0.90 12.06 6.18
CA ALA A 24 -0.78 12.32 4.75
C ALA A 24 -2.10 12.87 4.15
N LEU A 25 -3.25 12.35 4.57
CA LEU A 25 -4.55 12.86 4.14
C LEU A 25 -4.83 14.27 4.68
N ALA A 26 -4.45 14.55 5.92
CA ALA A 26 -4.63 15.87 6.53
C ALA A 26 -3.74 16.93 5.87
N ALA A 27 -2.50 16.57 5.52
CA ALA A 27 -1.57 17.45 4.81
C ALA A 27 -2.05 17.79 3.38
N GLY A 28 -2.79 16.88 2.73
CA GLY A 28 -3.29 17.05 1.38
C GLY A 28 -2.18 16.98 0.32
N GLY A 29 -2.49 17.42 -0.91
CA GLY A 29 -1.53 17.41 -2.03
C GLY A 29 -1.19 16.02 -2.59
N LEU A 30 -1.96 15.00 -2.22
CA LEU A 30 -1.80 13.64 -2.72
C LEU A 30 -2.25 13.52 -4.16
N ARG A 31 -1.57 12.66 -4.93
CA ARG A 31 -2.06 12.27 -6.26
C ARG A 31 -3.36 11.46 -6.11
N PRO A 32 -4.34 11.55 -7.02
CA PRO A 32 -5.64 10.87 -6.87
C PRO A 32 -5.54 9.38 -6.52
N GLY A 33 -4.68 8.63 -7.22
CA GLY A 33 -4.48 7.20 -6.93
C GLY A 33 -3.90 6.92 -5.54
N GLN A 34 -3.02 7.79 -5.04
CA GLN A 34 -2.40 7.65 -3.72
C GLN A 34 -3.38 8.03 -2.61
N GLU A 35 -4.21 9.06 -2.82
CA GLU A 35 -5.26 9.40 -1.87
C GLU A 35 -6.25 8.25 -1.70
N LEU A 36 -6.69 7.65 -2.80
CA LEU A 36 -7.60 6.52 -2.78
C LEU A 36 -6.98 5.27 -2.11
N GLU A 37 -5.70 5.00 -2.34
CA GLU A 37 -4.97 3.94 -1.65
C GLU A 37 -5.04 4.12 -0.13
N LEU A 38 -4.74 5.31 0.38
CA LEU A 38 -4.78 5.60 1.82
C LEU A 38 -6.21 5.52 2.39
N ILE A 39 -7.19 6.09 1.68
CA ILE A 39 -8.59 6.05 2.11
C ILE A 39 -9.09 4.61 2.18
N SER A 40 -8.84 3.82 1.13
CA SER A 40 -9.27 2.42 1.11
C SER A 40 -8.57 1.59 2.18
N ALA A 41 -7.30 1.88 2.48
CA ALA A 41 -6.58 1.21 3.56
C ALA A 41 -7.18 1.52 4.94
N LEU A 42 -7.52 2.79 5.19
CA LEU A 42 -8.15 3.23 6.43
C LEU A 42 -9.56 2.68 6.63
N ASP A 43 -10.34 2.59 5.54
CA ASP A 43 -11.72 2.09 5.52
C ASP A 43 -11.77 0.57 5.72
N LEU A 44 -10.91 -0.17 5.04
CA LEU A 44 -10.92 -1.63 5.00
C LEU A 44 -10.03 -2.28 6.07
N GLY A 45 -9.39 -1.48 6.93
CA GLY A 45 -8.53 -1.98 7.99
C GLY A 45 -7.28 -2.68 7.46
N THR A 46 -6.76 -2.23 6.32
CA THR A 46 -5.53 -2.75 5.72
C THR A 46 -4.36 -1.79 5.91
N VAL A 47 -3.17 -2.26 5.61
CA VAL A 47 -1.93 -1.46 5.63
C VAL A 47 -1.47 -1.24 4.19
N PRO A 48 -1.16 0.00 3.77
CA PRO A 48 -0.59 0.29 2.46
C PRO A 48 0.64 -0.58 2.19
N TRP A 49 0.84 -1.02 0.95
CA TRP A 49 1.86 -2.02 0.63
C TRP A 49 3.26 -1.58 1.06
N SER A 50 3.58 -0.30 0.93
CA SER A 50 4.84 0.30 1.38
C SER A 50 5.11 0.14 2.88
N GLU A 51 4.07 0.00 3.68
CA GLU A 51 4.11 -0.13 5.14
C GLU A 51 3.90 -1.57 5.64
N VAL A 52 3.56 -2.53 4.75
CA VAL A 52 3.46 -3.95 5.10
C VAL A 52 4.85 -4.45 5.52
N PRO A 53 5.00 -5.12 6.68
CA PRO A 53 6.29 -5.61 7.16
C PRO A 53 7.02 -6.47 6.12
N VAL A 54 8.29 -6.18 5.88
CA VAL A 54 9.11 -6.93 4.90
C VAL A 54 9.18 -8.42 5.25
N SER A 55 9.25 -8.76 6.54
CA SER A 55 9.22 -10.15 7.02
C SER A 55 7.95 -10.88 6.60
N LEU A 56 6.79 -10.20 6.65
CA LEU A 56 5.52 -10.77 6.20
C LEU A 56 5.52 -11.00 4.68
N LYS A 57 6.00 -10.02 3.89
CA LYS A 57 6.11 -10.18 2.43
C LYS A 57 7.01 -11.37 2.06
N GLN A 58 8.15 -11.50 2.74
CA GLN A 58 9.08 -12.60 2.54
C GLN A 58 8.48 -13.95 2.92
N ALA A 59 7.75 -14.03 4.05
CA ALA A 59 7.09 -15.26 4.48
C ALA A 59 5.97 -15.71 3.53
N LEU A 60 5.37 -14.77 2.79
CA LEU A 60 4.36 -15.04 1.77
C LEU A 60 4.95 -15.17 0.35
N GLU A 61 6.29 -15.08 0.21
CA GLU A 61 6.99 -15.07 -1.07
C GLU A 61 6.48 -13.98 -2.04
N LEU A 62 6.03 -12.86 -1.49
CA LEU A 62 5.51 -11.73 -2.26
C LEU A 62 6.61 -10.70 -2.57
N PRO A 63 6.48 -9.94 -3.68
CA PRO A 63 7.43 -8.90 -4.04
C PRO A 63 7.62 -7.85 -2.94
N VAL A 64 8.84 -7.35 -2.75
CA VAL A 64 9.07 -6.26 -1.78
C VAL A 64 8.45 -4.94 -2.25
N GLY A 65 8.55 -4.66 -3.55
CA GLY A 65 7.94 -3.50 -4.21
C GLY A 65 6.46 -3.72 -4.53
N ASP A 66 5.74 -2.63 -4.85
CA ASP A 66 4.35 -2.71 -5.30
C ASP A 66 4.28 -3.24 -6.74
N HIS A 67 3.57 -4.35 -6.91
CA HIS A 67 3.30 -4.97 -8.21
C HIS A 67 1.82 -5.32 -8.41
N GLY A 68 0.90 -4.75 -7.62
CA GLY A 68 -0.54 -4.92 -7.88
C GLY A 68 -1.44 -5.03 -6.65
N ILE A 69 -0.89 -5.34 -5.47
CA ILE A 69 -1.60 -5.21 -4.19
C ILE A 69 -1.22 -3.85 -3.61
N ASP A 70 -2.15 -2.92 -3.58
CA ASP A 70 -1.89 -1.57 -3.05
C ASP A 70 -2.00 -1.56 -1.51
N SER A 71 -2.80 -2.44 -0.90
CA SER A 71 -2.81 -2.65 0.56
C SER A 71 -3.27 -4.05 0.99
N LEU A 72 -2.84 -4.48 2.18
CA LEU A 72 -3.09 -5.83 2.71
C LEU A 72 -3.42 -5.77 4.21
N ALA A 73 -4.45 -6.51 4.64
CA ALA A 73 -4.72 -6.72 6.06
C ALA A 73 -3.65 -7.64 6.66
N LEU A 74 -3.07 -7.29 7.80
CA LEU A 74 -1.95 -8.07 8.38
C LEU A 74 -2.37 -9.45 8.92
N ASN A 75 -3.68 -9.67 9.09
CA ASN A 75 -4.27 -10.98 9.38
C ASN A 75 -4.58 -11.79 8.09
N LEU A 76 -4.24 -11.24 6.92
CA LEU A 76 -4.38 -11.83 5.58
C LEU A 76 -5.82 -12.11 5.16
N THR A 77 -6.80 -11.41 5.73
CA THR A 77 -8.21 -11.59 5.38
C THR A 77 -8.68 -10.73 4.20
N VAL A 78 -7.98 -9.63 3.89
CA VAL A 78 -8.36 -8.67 2.85
C VAL A 78 -7.13 -8.24 2.07
N ALA A 79 -7.20 -8.28 0.75
CA ALA A 79 -6.22 -7.70 -0.16
C ALA A 79 -6.91 -6.69 -1.07
N VAL A 80 -6.32 -5.51 -1.24
CA VAL A 80 -6.96 -4.39 -1.94
C VAL A 80 -6.08 -3.92 -3.08
N GLN A 81 -6.73 -3.65 -4.21
CA GLN A 81 -6.17 -2.86 -5.30
C GLN A 81 -6.97 -1.57 -5.46
N ALA A 82 -6.34 -0.42 -5.19
CA ALA A 82 -6.89 0.91 -5.34
C ALA A 82 -6.53 1.52 -6.70
N LYS A 83 -7.53 1.95 -7.46
CA LYS A 83 -7.34 2.57 -8.78
C LYS A 83 -8.25 3.77 -8.95
N ASP A 84 -7.63 4.93 -9.11
CA ASP A 84 -8.30 6.18 -9.43
C ASP A 84 -7.99 6.55 -10.87
N TYR A 85 -8.98 6.38 -11.75
CA TYR A 85 -8.95 6.99 -13.07
C TYR A 85 -9.90 8.18 -13.09
N THR A 86 -9.35 9.36 -13.31
CA THR A 86 -10.16 10.55 -13.59
C THR A 86 -10.90 10.37 -14.91
N ASN A 87 -12.10 10.94 -15.06
CA ASN A 87 -12.92 10.91 -16.29
C ASN A 87 -13.53 9.55 -16.67
N GLY A 88 -13.65 8.61 -15.72
CA GLY A 88 -14.44 7.39 -15.91
C GLY A 88 -13.85 6.36 -16.86
N HIS A 89 -12.53 6.35 -17.00
CA HIS A 89 -11.84 5.26 -17.68
C HIS A 89 -12.06 3.93 -16.94
N SER A 90 -12.02 2.86 -17.72
CA SER A 90 -12.01 1.51 -17.16
C SER A 90 -10.63 1.17 -16.65
N VAL A 91 -10.55 0.48 -15.51
CA VAL A 91 -9.30 -0.16 -15.08
C VAL A 91 -8.90 -1.19 -16.15
N PRO A 92 -7.66 -1.14 -16.68
CA PRO A 92 -7.17 -2.12 -17.63
C PRO A 92 -7.11 -3.52 -17.01
N LEU A 93 -7.46 -4.55 -17.79
CA LEU A 93 -7.56 -5.92 -17.28
C LEU A 93 -6.20 -6.45 -16.81
N GLU A 94 -5.12 -6.10 -17.49
CA GLU A 94 -3.75 -6.52 -17.17
C GLU A 94 -3.30 -6.02 -15.79
N ARG A 95 -3.83 -4.88 -15.32
CA ARG A 95 -3.57 -4.37 -13.97
C ARG A 95 -4.29 -5.20 -12.91
N LEU A 96 -5.49 -5.68 -13.22
CA LEU A 96 -6.30 -6.50 -12.33
C LEU A 96 -5.80 -7.94 -12.28
N THR A 97 -5.28 -8.48 -13.39
CA THR A 97 -4.77 -9.86 -13.42
C THR A 97 -3.56 -10.05 -12.51
N THR A 98 -2.63 -9.11 -12.47
CA THR A 98 -1.47 -9.22 -11.56
C THR A 98 -1.91 -9.25 -10.10
N PHE A 99 -2.85 -8.38 -9.73
CA PHE A 99 -3.47 -8.40 -8.40
C PHE A 99 -4.11 -9.76 -8.09
N TYR A 100 -4.91 -10.29 -9.02
CA TYR A 100 -5.56 -11.60 -8.86
C TYR A 100 -4.55 -12.71 -8.57
N PHE A 101 -3.51 -12.82 -9.40
CA PHE A 101 -2.55 -13.91 -9.30
C PHE A 101 -1.69 -13.79 -8.04
N LEU A 102 -1.26 -12.59 -7.66
CA LEU A 102 -0.56 -12.37 -6.39
C LEU A 102 -1.44 -12.70 -5.18
N ALA A 103 -2.72 -12.33 -5.22
CA ALA A 103 -3.60 -12.65 -4.12
C ALA A 103 -3.99 -14.14 -4.07
N LYS A 104 -4.03 -14.80 -5.23
CA LYS A 104 -4.24 -16.25 -5.33
C LYS A 104 -3.01 -17.07 -4.97
N SER A 105 -1.78 -16.57 -5.14
CA SER A 105 -0.60 -17.28 -4.64
C SER A 105 -0.60 -17.40 -3.12
N MET A 106 -1.27 -16.49 -2.41
CA MET A 106 -1.51 -16.62 -0.96
C MET A 106 -2.56 -17.70 -0.60
N SER A 107 -3.42 -18.09 -1.55
CA SER A 107 -4.66 -18.87 -1.30
C SER A 107 -4.48 -20.28 -0.78
N GLU A 108 -3.29 -20.88 -0.93
CA GLU A 108 -3.01 -22.20 -0.37
C GLU A 108 -3.03 -22.19 1.17
N LEU A 109 -2.68 -21.05 1.79
CA LEU A 109 -2.64 -20.90 3.24
C LEU A 109 -3.63 -19.83 3.76
N TYR A 110 -3.95 -18.84 2.92
CA TYR A 110 -4.79 -17.70 3.27
C TYR A 110 -5.64 -17.29 2.07
N SER A 111 -6.95 -17.34 2.19
CA SER A 111 -7.87 -16.91 1.12
C SER A 111 -8.41 -15.51 1.40
N PRO A 112 -7.66 -14.42 1.10
CA PRO A 112 -8.15 -13.07 1.33
C PRO A 112 -9.35 -12.79 0.44
N GLN A 113 -10.27 -11.99 0.97
CA GLN A 113 -11.24 -11.29 0.15
C GLN A 113 -10.50 -10.31 -0.76
N LEU A 114 -10.78 -10.40 -2.05
CA LEU A 114 -10.21 -9.52 -3.05
C LEU A 114 -11.10 -8.31 -3.20
N ILE A 115 -10.56 -7.11 -3.02
CA ILE A 115 -11.31 -5.87 -3.17
C ILE A 115 -10.61 -4.98 -4.19
N VAL A 116 -11.37 -4.48 -5.15
CA VAL A 116 -10.90 -3.40 -6.03
C VAL A 116 -11.59 -2.11 -5.61
N ALA A 117 -10.80 -1.21 -5.03
CA ALA A 117 -11.23 0.11 -4.58
C ALA A 117 -11.10 1.12 -5.73
N THR A 118 -12.15 1.86 -6.03
CA THR A 118 -12.12 2.88 -7.09
C THR A 118 -12.85 4.15 -6.68
N ASN A 119 -12.57 5.27 -7.35
CA ASN A 119 -13.47 6.42 -7.30
C ASN A 119 -14.82 6.07 -7.98
N ALA A 120 -15.86 6.88 -7.76
CA ALA A 120 -17.20 6.64 -8.30
C ALA A 120 -17.27 6.64 -9.84
N SER A 121 -16.39 7.37 -10.51
CA SER A 121 -16.38 7.47 -11.97
C SER A 121 -15.72 6.26 -12.64
N THR A 122 -14.74 5.64 -11.97
CA THR A 122 -13.92 4.56 -12.49
C THR A 122 -14.74 3.29 -12.66
N LYS A 123 -14.57 2.64 -13.81
CA LYS A 123 -15.30 1.41 -14.17
C LYS A 123 -14.38 0.20 -14.04
N LEU A 124 -14.94 -0.93 -13.64
CA LEU A 124 -14.26 -2.22 -13.75
C LEU A 124 -14.75 -2.96 -15.00
N PRO A 125 -13.87 -3.69 -15.71
CA PRO A 125 -14.26 -4.57 -16.79
C PRO A 125 -15.33 -5.56 -16.33
N GLN A 126 -16.35 -5.79 -17.16
CA GLN A 126 -17.44 -6.71 -16.83
C GLN A 126 -16.92 -8.15 -16.61
N LEU A 127 -15.94 -8.58 -17.41
CA LEU A 127 -15.28 -9.88 -17.26
C LEU A 127 -14.65 -10.07 -15.88
N TRP A 128 -14.08 -9.01 -15.32
CA TRP A 128 -13.49 -9.05 -13.98
C TRP A 128 -14.57 -9.29 -12.92
N LYS A 129 -15.67 -8.53 -12.96
CA LYS A 129 -16.80 -8.69 -12.04
C LYS A 129 -17.39 -10.10 -12.07
N GLN A 130 -17.40 -10.74 -13.25
CA GLN A 130 -17.98 -12.08 -13.41
C GLN A 130 -17.04 -13.22 -13.00
N ARG A 131 -15.72 -13.05 -13.11
CA ARG A 131 -14.76 -14.16 -12.96
C ARG A 131 -13.83 -14.08 -11.77
N ALA A 132 -13.50 -12.88 -11.29
CA ALA A 132 -12.48 -12.72 -10.26
C ALA A 132 -13.01 -13.03 -8.85
N GLY A 133 -14.33 -12.96 -8.63
CA GLY A 133 -14.90 -13.00 -7.28
C GLY A 133 -14.47 -11.82 -6.40
N ALA A 134 -13.87 -10.79 -6.99
CA ALA A 134 -13.43 -9.60 -6.28
C ALA A 134 -14.58 -8.61 -6.09
N GLU A 135 -14.70 -8.07 -4.88
CA GLU A 135 -15.65 -7.02 -4.58
C GLU A 135 -15.22 -5.69 -5.19
N HIS A 136 -16.20 -4.90 -5.64
CA HIS A 136 -15.96 -3.55 -6.15
C HIS A 136 -16.40 -2.52 -5.12
N ARG A 137 -15.43 -1.95 -4.38
CA ARG A 137 -15.66 -0.86 -3.45
C ARG A 137 -15.51 0.48 -4.16
N ARG A 138 -16.61 1.20 -4.35
CA ARG A 138 -16.62 2.53 -4.98
C ARG A 138 -16.71 3.61 -3.91
N TYR A 139 -15.83 4.60 -3.98
CA TYR A 139 -15.84 5.77 -3.10
C TYR A 139 -16.46 6.97 -3.83
N SER A 140 -17.50 7.55 -3.25
CA SER A 140 -18.09 8.80 -3.73
C SER A 140 -17.20 10.01 -3.41
N ALA A 141 -17.44 11.14 -4.07
CA ALA A 141 -16.72 12.38 -3.77
C ALA A 141 -16.98 12.84 -2.32
N GLU A 142 -18.21 12.64 -1.84
CA GLU A 142 -18.63 12.95 -0.48
C GLU A 142 -17.93 12.05 0.54
N GLU A 143 -17.78 10.75 0.26
CA GLU A 143 -17.03 9.83 1.12
C GLU A 143 -15.55 10.21 1.19
N ILE A 144 -14.94 10.55 0.06
CA ILE A 144 -13.54 11.02 0.01
C ILE A 144 -13.38 12.29 0.84
N GLU A 145 -14.28 13.26 0.68
CA GLU A 145 -14.22 14.50 1.47
C GLU A 145 -14.47 14.24 2.97
N ALA A 146 -15.36 13.32 3.32
CA ALA A 146 -15.57 12.91 4.70
C ALA A 146 -14.30 12.32 5.32
N TRP A 147 -13.52 11.54 4.56
CA TRP A 147 -12.22 11.04 5.02
C TRP A 147 -11.18 12.15 5.21
N ARG A 148 -11.12 13.12 4.30
CA ARG A 148 -10.26 14.32 4.47
C ARG A 148 -10.62 15.11 5.72
N LEU A 149 -11.91 15.31 5.98
CA LEU A 149 -12.40 15.97 7.19
C LEU A 149 -11.98 15.20 8.45
N ARG A 150 -12.21 13.89 8.51
CA ARG A 150 -11.76 13.05 9.63
C ARG A 150 -10.25 13.13 9.86
N ALA A 151 -9.46 13.17 8.80
CA ALA A 151 -8.02 13.30 8.88
C ALA A 151 -7.61 14.67 9.46
N ARG A 152 -8.24 15.76 9.00
CA ARG A 152 -8.02 17.12 9.55
C ARG A 152 -8.44 17.23 11.02
N ASP A 153 -9.59 16.68 11.38
CA ASP A 153 -10.06 16.66 12.78
C ASP A 153 -9.10 15.87 13.68
N TRP A 154 -8.61 14.73 13.18
CA TRP A 154 -7.61 13.95 13.89
C TRP A 154 -6.31 14.74 14.10
N ALA A 155 -5.80 15.42 13.06
CA ALA A 155 -4.60 16.24 13.15
C ALA A 155 -4.77 17.43 14.12
N ALA A 156 -5.95 18.05 14.14
CA ALA A 156 -6.28 19.13 15.06
C ALA A 156 -6.34 18.66 16.53
N GLN A 157 -6.76 17.42 16.78
CA GLN A 157 -6.79 16.81 18.12
C GLN A 157 -5.42 16.30 18.58
N HIS A 158 -4.48 16.12 17.65
CA HIS A 158 -3.12 15.66 17.94
C HIS A 158 -2.09 16.69 17.44
N PRO A 159 -2.14 17.96 17.91
CA PRO A 159 -1.17 18.97 17.51
C PRO A 159 0.22 18.53 18.01
N GLY A 160 1.13 18.25 17.08
CA GLY A 160 2.47 17.73 17.39
C GLY A 160 2.68 16.25 17.06
N THR A 161 1.66 15.53 16.58
CA THR A 161 1.90 14.41 15.64
C THR A 161 2.00 14.96 14.23
N GLU A 162 2.73 16.05 14.02
CA GLU A 162 3.48 16.09 12.79
C GLU A 162 4.26 14.76 12.80
N VAL A 163 3.92 13.83 11.90
CA VAL A 163 5.01 13.18 11.18
C VAL A 163 5.73 14.37 10.64
N ALA A 164 6.74 14.82 11.40
CA ALA A 164 7.57 15.91 11.00
C ALA A 164 7.81 15.64 9.52
N SER A 165 7.80 16.69 8.72
CA SER A 165 8.80 16.70 7.68
C SER A 165 10.14 16.62 8.43
N ALA A 166 10.44 15.42 8.94
CA ALA A 166 11.65 15.11 9.62
C ALA A 166 12.62 15.38 8.50
N PRO A 167 13.56 16.34 8.67
CA PRO A 167 14.69 16.36 7.76
C PRO A 167 15.16 14.92 7.71
N ASN A 168 15.32 14.34 6.50
CA ASN A 168 15.56 12.92 6.15
C ASN A 168 16.63 12.18 7.00
N SER A 169 16.46 12.16 8.32
CA SER A 169 17.42 11.90 9.38
C SER A 169 16.61 11.98 10.68
N THR A 170 16.05 10.90 11.18
CA THR A 170 16.65 10.22 12.35
C THR A 170 15.86 8.96 12.74
N SER A 171 15.09 8.37 11.81
CA SER A 171 14.64 6.98 12.06
C SER A 171 15.89 6.08 12.10
N PRO A 172 16.13 5.32 13.18
CA PRO A 172 17.23 4.37 13.20
C PRO A 172 17.02 3.39 12.06
N ARG A 173 17.99 3.35 11.14
CA ARG A 173 17.96 2.44 9.99
C ARG A 173 17.93 1.02 10.53
N TRP A 174 17.06 0.18 9.98
CA TRP A 174 17.05 -1.23 10.35
C TRP A 174 18.39 -1.86 9.90
N PRO A 175 18.88 -2.93 10.56
CA PRO A 175 20.19 -3.52 10.24
C PRO A 175 20.36 -3.87 8.76
N HIS A 176 19.29 -4.30 8.09
CA HIS A 176 19.30 -4.60 6.66
C HIS A 176 19.35 -3.34 5.77
N GLN A 177 18.73 -2.23 6.19
CA GLN A 177 18.80 -0.94 5.49
C GLN A 177 20.23 -0.38 5.57
N GLU A 178 20.91 -0.55 6.70
CA GLU A 178 22.34 -0.20 6.81
C GLU A 178 23.21 -1.10 5.93
N ALA A 179 22.93 -2.40 5.88
CA ALA A 179 23.67 -3.33 5.03
C ALA A 179 23.50 -2.98 3.54
N CYS A 180 22.28 -2.68 3.12
CA CYS A 180 21.97 -2.19 1.77
C CYS A 180 22.70 -0.87 1.47
N LEU A 181 22.61 0.11 2.37
CA LEU A 181 23.29 1.40 2.20
C LEU A 181 24.82 1.25 2.13
N ARG A 182 25.41 0.35 2.93
CA ARG A 182 26.84 0.00 2.85
C ARG A 182 27.20 -0.61 1.50
N ALA A 183 26.37 -1.51 0.97
CA ALA A 183 26.58 -2.13 -0.34
C ALA A 183 26.49 -1.09 -1.47
N CYS A 184 25.47 -0.24 -1.46
CA CYS A 184 25.31 0.84 -2.43
C CYS A 184 26.48 1.83 -2.39
N ARG A 185 26.94 2.21 -1.19
CA ARG A 185 28.11 3.10 -1.04
C ARG A 185 29.39 2.46 -1.57
N LYS A 186 29.62 1.18 -1.28
CA LYS A 186 30.76 0.43 -1.84
C LYS A 186 30.71 0.40 -3.37
N PHE A 187 29.55 0.09 -3.94
CA PHE A 187 29.32 0.06 -5.38
C PHE A 187 29.56 1.44 -6.05
N LEU A 188 29.11 2.52 -5.42
CA LEU A 188 29.31 3.87 -5.94
C LEU A 188 30.77 4.35 -5.81
N ALA A 189 31.46 3.94 -4.74
CA ALA A 189 32.85 4.32 -4.45
C ALA A 189 33.89 3.53 -5.27
N SER A 190 33.57 2.35 -5.79
CA SER A 190 34.43 1.56 -6.68
C SER A 190 34.43 2.12 -8.10
N GLY A 191 34.85 3.38 -8.25
CA GLY A 191 34.87 4.10 -9.52
C GLY A 191 35.45 3.28 -10.69
N SER A 192 34.67 3.19 -11.78
CA SER A 192 35.00 2.62 -13.10
C SER A 192 35.46 1.16 -13.10
N GLN A 193 34.69 0.21 -13.65
CA GLN A 193 34.83 -0.16 -15.07
C GLN A 193 33.63 -0.95 -15.65
N GLN A 194 32.52 -1.09 -14.91
CA GLN A 194 31.29 -1.75 -15.39
C GLN A 194 30.05 -0.97 -14.93
N ARG A 195 29.86 0.23 -15.50
CA ARG A 195 28.58 0.96 -15.37
C ARG A 195 27.72 0.74 -16.62
N ASP A 196 27.70 -0.48 -17.14
CA ASP A 196 26.67 -0.93 -18.09
C ASP A 196 25.58 -1.64 -17.30
N CYS A 197 24.78 -0.85 -16.59
CA CYS A 197 23.49 -1.32 -16.11
C CYS A 197 22.45 -0.64 -16.98
N PHE A 198 22.16 -1.22 -18.14
CA PHE A 198 20.90 -0.92 -18.83
C PHE A 198 19.77 -1.29 -17.86
N VAL A 199 19.07 -0.30 -17.33
CA VAL A 199 17.68 -0.49 -16.95
C VAL A 199 16.94 -0.51 -18.28
N GLN A 200 16.73 -1.71 -18.84
CA GLN A 200 15.70 -1.86 -19.87
C GLN A 200 14.35 -1.57 -19.18
N ILE A 201 13.74 -0.46 -19.60
CA ILE A 201 12.36 -0.09 -19.29
C ILE A 201 11.43 -0.92 -20.19
#